data_AF-A0A9Q3EWY2-F1
#
_entry.id   AF-A0A9Q3EWY2-F1
#
_cell.length_a   1.000
_cell.length_b   1.000
_cell.length_c   1.000
_cell.angle_alpha   90.00
_cell.angle_beta   90.00
_cell.angle_gamma   90.00
#
_symmetry.space_group_name_H-M   'P 1'
#
loop_
_entity.id
_entity.type
_entity.pdbx_description
1 polymer ?
#
loop_
_entity_poly.entity_id
_entity_poly.type
_entity_poly.pdbx_seq_one_letter_code
_entity_poly.pdbx_strand_id
1 'polypeptide(L)'
;MPLRSGKIYESSALNTALNNSYCSLCSESSDHRLLNQIDNKEITPVLDMDSLETFLNNPMKFATDIPELKTDGSNFSDWAKALDAIFLYIFDIPRFTQDLSNFNTLGQATKAIRFLIQRSVSKDLVEMIDTEINPKRSFQKLRDNFKRNSRAIQLELMTEFLDLHNFESEDITGHMSKIFIIFEKLKRAGVDIPSEVQSVLLQALTHPPGDIPKHIWFHSITRELDRMDSQNP
;
A
#
# COMPACT_ATOMS: atom_id res chain seq x y z
N MET A 1 18.86 3.61 65.96
CA MET A 1 19.61 2.33 66.09
C MET A 1 19.05 1.56 67.29
N PRO A 2 19.10 0.21 67.35
CA PRO A 2 19.64 -0.80 66.39
C PRO A 2 18.55 -1.77 65.87
N LEU A 3 18.59 -2.31 64.63
CA LEU A 3 19.39 -3.43 64.03
C LEU A 3 18.95 -4.87 64.37
N ARG A 4 18.49 -5.60 63.33
CA ARG A 4 18.76 -7.03 62.98
C ARG A 4 18.07 -7.30 61.61
N SER A 5 18.73 -7.51 60.47
CA SER A 5 19.81 -8.42 60.01
C SER A 5 19.33 -9.80 59.54
N GLY A 6 19.56 -10.07 58.24
CA GLY A 6 19.70 -11.38 57.60
C GLY A 6 18.57 -11.71 56.60
N LYS A 7 18.79 -12.03 55.33
CA LYS A 7 20.01 -12.40 54.58
C LYS A 7 19.86 -12.06 53.09
N ILE A 8 21.00 -11.70 52.51
CA ILE A 8 21.30 -11.58 51.08
C ILE A 8 21.59 -12.99 50.54
N TYR A 9 21.08 -13.29 49.34
CA TYR A 9 21.70 -14.24 48.40
C TYR A 9 21.66 -13.61 47.00
N GLU A 10 22.84 -13.16 46.57
CA GLU A 10 23.38 -13.25 45.20
C GLU A 10 23.27 -14.71 44.69
N SER A 11 23.25 -15.10 43.41
CA SER A 11 23.54 -14.51 42.10
C SER A 11 23.10 -15.54 41.04
N SER A 12 23.17 -15.13 39.77
CA SER A 12 23.54 -15.94 38.60
C SER A 12 22.59 -17.06 38.15
N ALA A 13 21.64 -16.68 37.29
CA ALA A 13 21.30 -17.43 36.07
C ALA A 13 20.25 -16.63 35.28
N LEU A 14 20.69 -15.77 34.33
CA LEU A 14 19.93 -15.31 33.14
C LEU A 14 20.56 -14.10 32.40
N ASN A 15 21.88 -13.85 32.52
CA ASN A 15 22.55 -12.75 31.79
C ASN A 15 23.74 -13.23 30.94
N THR A 16 23.64 -14.39 30.27
CA THR A 16 24.73 -14.90 29.41
C THR A 16 24.27 -15.42 28.05
N ALA A 17 23.29 -14.77 27.45
CA ALA A 17 23.01 -14.94 26.02
C ALA A 17 22.32 -13.67 25.54
N LEU A 18 23.08 -12.72 25.00
CA LEU A 18 22.65 -11.69 24.03
C LEU A 18 23.70 -10.59 23.74
N ASN A 19 24.95 -10.74 24.19
CA ASN A 19 26.06 -9.89 23.72
C ASN A 19 27.10 -10.77 23.03
N ASN A 20 27.00 -10.89 21.70
CA ASN A 20 28.10 -11.07 20.75
C ASN A 20 27.54 -11.40 19.36
N SER A 21 27.31 -10.38 18.54
CA SER A 21 27.44 -10.51 17.07
C SER A 21 27.43 -9.12 16.43
N TYR A 22 28.51 -8.37 16.61
CA TYR A 22 28.91 -7.32 15.68
C TYR A 22 30.44 -7.37 15.49
N CYS A 23 30.83 -7.29 14.22
CA CYS A 23 32.17 -6.97 13.70
C CYS A 23 33.32 -7.94 13.99
N SER A 24 33.67 -8.73 12.97
CA SER A 24 35.05 -8.83 12.48
C SER A 24 35.05 -9.60 11.15
N LEU A 25 35.48 -8.96 10.07
CA LEU A 25 36.37 -9.51 9.03
C LEU A 25 36.51 -8.49 7.89
N CYS A 26 37.50 -7.61 8.04
CA CYS A 26 38.17 -6.91 6.95
C CYS A 26 39.67 -7.18 7.09
N SER A 27 40.24 -7.94 6.15
CA SER A 27 41.64 -7.89 5.70
C SER A 27 41.72 -8.69 4.40
N GLU A 28 41.72 -8.01 3.25
CA GLU A 28 42.91 -7.81 2.40
C GLU A 28 43.42 -9.08 1.70
N SER A 29 43.19 -9.15 0.38
CA SER A 29 44.20 -9.62 -0.58
C SER A 29 43.85 -9.10 -1.98
N SER A 30 44.87 -8.52 -2.61
CA SER A 30 44.88 -7.89 -3.92
C SER A 30 44.55 -8.84 -5.07
N ASP A 31 43.80 -8.35 -6.06
CA ASP A 31 44.13 -8.57 -7.46
C ASP A 31 43.56 -7.43 -8.33
N HIS A 32 44.48 -6.66 -8.91
CA HIS A 32 44.22 -5.64 -9.90
C HIS A 32 44.16 -6.26 -11.29
N ARG A 33 43.24 -5.73 -12.11
CA ARG A 33 43.13 -5.82 -13.59
C ARG A 33 42.35 -7.00 -14.16
N LEU A 34 41.10 -6.72 -14.54
CA LEU A 34 40.52 -6.94 -15.88
C LEU A 34 39.30 -5.99 -15.97
N LEU A 35 39.53 -4.75 -16.38
CA LEU A 35 39.12 -4.19 -17.67
C LEU A 35 37.60 -3.95 -17.81
N ASN A 36 37.27 -2.67 -17.65
CA ASN A 36 36.11 -1.96 -18.18
C ASN A 36 35.66 -2.49 -19.56
N GLN A 37 34.48 -3.09 -19.60
CA GLN A 37 33.56 -3.07 -20.72
C GLN A 37 32.15 -3.23 -20.14
N ILE A 38 31.61 -2.16 -19.57
CA ILE A 38 30.16 -2.03 -19.45
C ILE A 38 29.75 -1.25 -20.68
N ASP A 39 29.29 -1.98 -21.69
CA ASP A 39 28.54 -1.42 -22.79
C ASP A 39 27.41 -0.56 -22.20
N ASN A 40 27.42 0.73 -22.52
CA ASN A 40 26.25 1.58 -22.40
C ASN A 40 25.20 1.07 -23.39
N LYS A 41 24.51 -0.02 -23.02
CA LYS A 41 23.28 -0.41 -23.68
C LYS A 41 22.19 0.46 -23.05
N GLU A 42 21.75 1.47 -23.79
CA GLU A 42 20.43 2.05 -23.57
C GLU A 42 19.46 0.87 -23.41
N ILE A 43 18.93 0.70 -22.19
CA ILE A 43 17.87 -0.26 -21.95
C ILE A 43 16.62 0.40 -22.52
N THR A 44 16.45 0.29 -23.83
CA THR A 44 15.13 0.44 -24.44
C THR A 44 14.27 -0.68 -23.87
N PRO A 45 13.09 -0.37 -23.28
CA PRO A 45 12.19 -1.41 -22.80
C PRO A 45 11.84 -2.31 -23.97
N VAL A 46 12.13 -3.60 -23.83
CA VAL A 46 11.77 -4.60 -24.83
C VAL A 46 10.27 -4.81 -24.69
N LEU A 47 9.51 -4.00 -25.41
CA LEU A 47 8.10 -4.25 -25.68
C LEU A 47 7.96 -5.70 -26.16
N ASP A 48 7.19 -6.51 -25.43
CA ASP A 48 6.70 -7.77 -25.98
C ASP A 48 5.73 -7.42 -27.11
N MET A 49 6.26 -7.34 -28.33
CA MET A 49 5.54 -6.87 -29.52
C MET A 49 4.25 -7.68 -29.76
N ASP A 50 4.25 -8.96 -29.38
CA ASP A 50 3.08 -9.84 -29.46
C ASP A 50 1.95 -9.39 -28.51
N SER A 51 2.29 -8.89 -27.32
CA SER A 51 1.31 -8.42 -26.33
C SER A 51 0.67 -7.09 -26.72
N LEU A 52 1.45 -6.14 -27.25
CA LEU A 52 0.91 -4.89 -27.78
C LEU A 52 0.01 -5.15 -29.00
N GLU A 53 0.45 -5.97 -29.96
CA GLU A 53 -0.35 -6.31 -31.13
C GLU A 53 -1.65 -7.03 -30.75
N THR A 54 -1.58 -7.99 -29.83
CA THR A 54 -2.76 -8.66 -29.27
C THR A 54 -3.72 -7.67 -28.62
N PHE A 55 -3.20 -6.73 -27.84
CA PHE A 55 -4.01 -5.69 -27.19
C PHE A 55 -4.68 -4.76 -28.19
N LEU A 56 -3.95 -4.29 -29.20
CA LEU A 56 -4.50 -3.41 -30.24
C LEU A 56 -5.64 -4.09 -31.01
N ASN A 57 -5.51 -5.40 -31.26
CA ASN A 57 -6.52 -6.19 -31.97
C ASN A 57 -7.75 -6.52 -31.10
N ASN A 58 -7.55 -6.83 -29.82
CA ASN A 58 -8.64 -7.16 -28.90
C ASN A 58 -8.35 -6.69 -27.46
N PRO A 59 -8.62 -5.42 -27.13
CA PRO A 59 -8.38 -4.87 -25.79
C PRO A 59 -9.19 -5.58 -24.72
N MET A 60 -10.35 -6.14 -25.08
CA MET A 60 -11.26 -6.80 -24.14
C MET A 60 -10.74 -8.12 -23.61
N LYS A 61 -9.76 -8.74 -24.28
CA LYS A 61 -9.08 -9.92 -23.75
C LYS A 61 -8.40 -9.64 -22.40
N PHE A 62 -8.03 -8.38 -22.16
CA PHE A 62 -7.39 -7.92 -20.92
C PHE A 62 -8.40 -7.30 -19.95
N ALA A 63 -9.65 -7.10 -20.35
CA ALA A 63 -10.66 -6.47 -19.52
C ALA A 63 -11.25 -7.41 -18.46
N THR A 64 -11.06 -8.73 -18.59
CA THR A 64 -11.55 -9.73 -17.62
C THR A 64 -10.98 -9.52 -16.23
N ASP A 65 -9.79 -8.95 -16.13
CA ASP A 65 -9.09 -8.72 -14.87
C ASP A 65 -9.37 -7.32 -14.30
N ILE A 66 -10.16 -6.50 -15.00
CA ILE A 66 -10.55 -5.16 -14.55
C ILE A 66 -11.94 -5.25 -13.90
N PRO A 67 -12.09 -4.94 -12.60
CA PRO A 67 -13.41 -4.84 -12.00
C PRO A 67 -14.20 -3.69 -12.63
N GLU A 68 -15.51 -3.82 -12.80
CA GLU A 68 -16.32 -2.68 -13.27
C GLU A 68 -16.26 -1.52 -12.26
N LEU A 69 -15.94 -0.30 -12.73
CA LEU A 69 -15.96 0.90 -11.90
C LEU A 69 -17.41 1.24 -11.52
N LYS A 70 -17.67 1.24 -10.21
CA LYS A 70 -18.99 1.54 -9.65
C LYS A 70 -19.32 3.02 -9.75
N THR A 71 -20.62 3.32 -9.83
CA THR A 71 -21.14 4.69 -9.92
C THR A 71 -20.80 5.57 -8.72
N ASP A 72 -20.61 4.97 -7.55
CA ASP A 72 -20.16 5.65 -6.34
C ASP A 72 -18.64 5.86 -6.30
N GLY A 73 -17.86 5.19 -7.16
CA GLY A 73 -16.40 5.24 -7.15
C GLY A 73 -15.74 4.56 -5.94
N SER A 74 -16.49 3.77 -5.17
CA SER A 74 -15.98 3.05 -3.99
C SER A 74 -14.79 2.13 -4.31
N ASN A 75 -14.70 1.65 -5.55
CA ASN A 75 -13.62 0.81 -6.04
C ASN A 75 -12.67 1.54 -7.03
N PHE A 76 -12.66 2.88 -7.08
CA PHE A 76 -11.84 3.63 -8.02
C PHE A 76 -10.34 3.29 -7.92
N SER A 77 -9.82 3.15 -6.69
CA SER A 77 -8.42 2.77 -6.46
C SER A 77 -8.11 1.39 -7.05
N ASP A 78 -8.95 0.39 -6.78
CA ASP A 78 -8.73 -0.98 -7.26
C ASP A 78 -8.87 -1.08 -8.77
N TRP A 79 -9.85 -0.36 -9.34
CA TRP A 79 -10.01 -0.21 -10.79
C TRP A 79 -8.79 0.42 -11.46
N ALA A 80 -8.26 1.52 -10.91
CA ALA A 80 -7.07 2.18 -11.45
C ALA A 80 -5.81 1.30 -11.34
N LYS A 81 -5.66 0.52 -10.25
CA LYS A 81 -4.58 -0.46 -10.09
C LYS A 81 -4.67 -1.60 -11.11
N ALA A 82 -5.87 -2.10 -11.41
CA ALA A 82 -6.06 -3.11 -12.45
C ALA A 82 -5.67 -2.58 -13.83
N LEU A 83 -5.99 -1.32 -14.13
CA LEU A 83 -5.49 -0.65 -15.34
C LEU A 83 -3.96 -0.52 -15.35
N ASP A 84 -3.35 -0.13 -14.23
CA ASP A 84 -1.89 -0.04 -14.12
C ASP A 84 -1.20 -1.40 -14.36
N ALA A 85 -1.78 -2.51 -13.92
CA ALA A 85 -1.25 -3.84 -14.17
C ALA A 85 -1.22 -4.18 -15.66
N ILE A 86 -2.28 -3.81 -16.38
CA ILE A 86 -2.37 -3.98 -17.84
C ILE A 86 -1.38 -3.06 -18.55
N PHE A 87 -1.23 -1.82 -18.09
CA PHE A 87 -0.30 -0.87 -18.70
C PHE A 87 1.16 -1.22 -18.43
N LEU A 88 1.46 -1.80 -17.26
CA LEU A 88 2.75 -2.39 -17.00
C LEU A 88 3.02 -3.56 -17.95
N TYR A 89 2.05 -4.46 -18.13
CA TYR A 89 2.20 -5.61 -19.02
C TYR A 89 2.41 -5.21 -20.50
N ILE A 90 1.67 -4.19 -20.98
CA ILE A 90 1.68 -3.81 -22.40
C ILE A 90 2.77 -2.78 -22.72
N PHE A 91 3.01 -1.82 -21.84
CA PHE A 91 3.88 -0.67 -22.10
C PHE A 91 5.15 -0.65 -21.25
N ASP A 92 5.29 -1.57 -20.28
CA ASP A 92 6.38 -1.59 -19.30
C ASP A 92 6.46 -0.29 -18.48
N ILE A 93 5.30 0.34 -18.22
CA ILE A 93 5.21 1.58 -17.44
C ILE A 93 4.49 1.29 -16.11
N PRO A 94 5.20 1.28 -14.97
CA PRO A 94 4.59 1.09 -13.68
C PRO A 94 3.78 2.34 -13.26
N ARG A 95 2.68 2.12 -12.54
CA ARG A 95 1.86 3.20 -11.94
C ARG A 95 1.40 4.24 -12.97
N PHE A 96 1.11 3.80 -14.19
CA PHE A 96 0.81 4.64 -15.34
C PHE A 96 -0.29 5.69 -15.06
N THR A 97 -1.36 5.30 -14.37
CA THR A 97 -2.53 6.15 -14.05
C THR A 97 -2.25 7.24 -13.02
N GLN A 98 -1.13 7.16 -12.29
CA GLN A 98 -0.74 8.19 -11.30
C GLN A 98 -0.29 9.48 -11.98
N ASP A 99 0.40 9.38 -13.12
CA ASP A 99 0.81 10.54 -13.92
C ASP A 99 0.01 10.63 -15.23
N LEU A 100 -0.82 11.68 -15.33
CA LEU A 100 -1.59 11.95 -16.54
C LEU A 100 -0.71 12.23 -17.77
N SER A 101 0.57 12.58 -17.60
CA SER A 101 1.50 12.78 -18.70
C SER A 101 1.78 11.47 -19.46
N ASN A 102 1.68 10.32 -18.79
CA ASN A 102 1.87 9.00 -19.39
C ASN A 102 0.86 8.71 -20.51
N PHE A 103 -0.36 9.26 -20.44
CA PHE A 103 -1.33 9.11 -21.53
C PHE A 103 -0.86 9.72 -22.86
N ASN A 104 0.13 10.61 -22.84
CA ASN A 104 0.72 11.16 -24.05
C ASN A 104 1.63 10.14 -24.78
N THR A 105 2.02 9.04 -24.13
CA THR A 105 2.90 8.00 -24.71
C THR A 105 2.12 6.91 -25.45
N LEU A 106 0.79 6.90 -25.37
CA LEU A 106 -0.06 5.81 -25.87
C LEU A 106 0.00 5.60 -27.38
N GLY A 107 0.35 6.62 -28.18
CA GLY A 107 0.48 6.50 -29.63
C GLY A 107 -0.73 5.80 -30.29
N GLN A 108 -0.45 4.67 -30.95
CA GLN A 108 -1.47 3.86 -31.64
C GLN A 108 -2.47 3.18 -30.70
N ALA A 109 -2.11 2.96 -29.42
CA ALA A 109 -2.98 2.34 -28.42
C ALA A 109 -4.09 3.27 -27.90
N THR A 110 -4.06 4.57 -28.22
CA THR A 110 -5.04 5.57 -27.73
C THR A 110 -6.50 5.10 -27.86
N LYS A 111 -6.87 4.50 -29.00
CA LYS A 111 -8.25 4.02 -29.24
C LYS A 111 -8.57 2.77 -28.41
N ALA A 112 -7.65 1.82 -28.35
CA ALA A 112 -7.78 0.59 -27.56
C ALA A 112 -7.95 0.91 -26.07
N ILE A 113 -7.15 1.84 -25.55
CA ILE A 113 -7.21 2.30 -24.15
C ILE A 113 -8.52 3.03 -23.86
N ARG A 114 -8.97 3.91 -24.77
CA ARG A 114 -10.28 4.55 -24.64
C ARG A 114 -11.39 3.49 -24.53
N PHE A 115 -11.37 2.51 -25.43
CA PHE A 115 -12.36 1.44 -25.44
C PHE A 115 -12.33 0.62 -24.14
N LEU A 116 -11.13 0.29 -23.64
CA LEU A 116 -10.93 -0.41 -22.38
C LEU A 116 -11.52 0.37 -21.19
N ILE A 117 -11.23 1.68 -21.10
CA ILE A 117 -11.81 2.54 -20.07
C ILE A 117 -13.33 2.57 -20.19
N GLN A 118 -13.89 2.80 -21.39
CA GLN A 118 -15.34 2.86 -21.58
C GLN A 118 -16.06 1.55 -21.24
N ARG A 119 -15.41 0.40 -21.45
CA ARG A 119 -16.01 -0.91 -21.18
C ARG A 119 -15.78 -1.42 -19.76
N SER A 120 -14.92 -0.77 -18.99
CA SER A 120 -14.63 -1.14 -17.60
C SER A 120 -15.31 -0.23 -16.59
N VAL A 121 -16.24 0.64 -17.02
CA VAL A 121 -17.03 1.48 -16.13
C VAL A 121 -18.52 1.19 -16.26
N SER A 122 -19.29 1.44 -15.20
CA SER A 122 -20.74 1.28 -15.20
C SER A 122 -21.41 2.20 -16.24
N LYS A 123 -22.61 1.80 -16.70
CA LYS A 123 -23.35 2.51 -17.76
C LYS A 123 -23.54 4.00 -17.48
N ASP A 124 -23.86 4.37 -16.24
CA ASP A 124 -24.08 5.78 -15.86
C ASP A 124 -22.80 6.62 -15.98
N LEU A 125 -21.63 5.99 -15.77
CA LEU A 125 -20.34 6.65 -15.94
C LEU A 125 -19.90 6.68 -17.40
N VAL A 126 -20.32 5.73 -18.22
CA VAL A 126 -20.07 5.76 -19.67
C VAL A 126 -20.65 7.03 -20.26
N GLU A 127 -21.89 7.39 -19.94
CA GLU A 127 -22.54 8.62 -20.45
C GLU A 127 -21.74 9.88 -20.12
N MET A 128 -21.08 9.93 -18.95
CA MET A 128 -20.22 11.04 -18.54
C MET A 128 -18.97 11.19 -19.41
N ILE A 129 -18.41 10.08 -19.89
CA ILE A 129 -17.14 10.05 -20.64
C ILE A 129 -17.31 9.77 -22.13
N ASP A 130 -18.52 9.46 -22.61
CA ASP A 130 -18.73 9.01 -23.99
C ASP A 130 -18.38 10.09 -25.03
N THR A 131 -18.58 11.35 -24.66
CA THR A 131 -18.19 12.52 -25.45
C THR A 131 -16.68 12.73 -25.57
N GLU A 132 -15.87 12.08 -24.73
CA GLU A 132 -14.42 12.25 -24.73
C GLU A 132 -13.74 11.26 -25.67
N ILE A 133 -13.04 11.79 -26.67
CA ILE A 133 -12.24 11.01 -27.64
C ILE A 133 -10.85 10.69 -27.06
N ASN A 134 -10.39 11.49 -26.09
CA ASN A 134 -9.06 11.33 -25.51
C ASN A 134 -9.14 10.50 -24.21
N PRO A 135 -8.49 9.32 -24.13
CA PRO A 135 -8.52 8.48 -22.93
C PRO A 135 -7.99 9.19 -21.69
N LYS A 136 -7.03 10.12 -21.84
CA LYS A 136 -6.54 10.98 -20.76
C LYS A 136 -7.67 11.79 -20.14
N ARG A 137 -8.53 12.39 -20.98
CA ARG A 137 -9.65 13.22 -20.53
C ARG A 137 -10.75 12.37 -19.91
N SER A 138 -11.05 11.21 -20.50
CA SER A 138 -12.00 10.25 -19.91
C SER A 138 -11.54 9.83 -18.51
N PHE A 139 -10.29 9.38 -18.37
CA PHE A 139 -9.72 8.99 -17.09
C PHE A 139 -9.70 10.16 -16.09
N GLN A 140 -9.27 11.35 -16.53
CA GLN A 140 -9.24 12.53 -15.68
C GLN A 140 -10.64 12.92 -15.19
N LYS A 141 -11.67 12.90 -16.03
CA LYS A 141 -13.05 13.18 -15.62
C LYS A 141 -13.53 12.19 -14.55
N LEU A 142 -13.30 10.89 -14.75
CA LEU A 142 -13.64 9.87 -13.75
C LEU A 142 -12.90 10.16 -12.43
N ARG A 143 -11.58 10.35 -12.49
CA ARG A 143 -10.77 10.66 -11.32
C ARG A 143 -11.26 11.89 -10.57
N ASP A 144 -11.56 12.97 -11.28
CA ASP A 144 -12.00 14.23 -10.69
C ASP A 144 -13.43 14.12 -10.13
N ASN A 145 -14.32 13.34 -10.76
CA ASN A 145 -15.65 13.02 -10.26
C ASN A 145 -15.58 12.32 -8.90
N PHE A 146 -14.68 11.35 -8.77
CA PHE A 146 -14.55 10.59 -7.53
C PHE A 146 -13.66 11.24 -6.49
N LYS A 147 -12.80 12.21 -6.85
CA LYS A 147 -11.92 12.91 -5.90
C LYS A 147 -12.68 13.57 -4.73
N ARG A 148 -13.89 14.09 -5.00
CA ARG A 148 -14.76 14.64 -3.95
C ARG A 148 -15.33 13.56 -3.05
N ASN A 149 -15.75 12.43 -3.63
CA ASN A 149 -16.26 11.30 -2.86
C ASN A 149 -15.16 10.65 -2.02
N SER A 150 -13.97 10.45 -2.60
CA SER A 150 -12.80 9.94 -1.89
C SER A 150 -12.47 10.82 -0.69
N ARG A 151 -12.50 12.14 -0.82
CA ARG A 151 -12.24 13.04 0.33
C ARG A 151 -13.33 12.96 1.41
N ALA A 152 -14.59 12.83 1.01
CA ALA A 152 -15.69 12.67 1.97
C ALA A 152 -15.57 11.35 2.75
N ILE A 153 -15.33 10.24 2.03
CA ILE A 153 -15.11 8.91 2.61
C ILE A 153 -13.86 8.91 3.51
N GLN A 154 -12.76 9.52 3.07
CA GLN A 154 -11.54 9.65 3.89
C GLN A 154 -11.82 10.41 5.20
N LEU A 155 -12.57 11.52 5.14
CA LEU A 155 -12.93 12.29 6.33
C LEU A 155 -13.87 11.52 7.26
N GLU A 156 -14.84 10.78 6.71
CA GLU A 156 -15.74 9.92 7.48
C GLU A 156 -14.97 8.82 8.20
N LEU A 157 -14.07 8.11 7.51
CA LEU A 157 -13.22 7.08 8.10
C LEU A 157 -12.25 7.63 9.16
N MET A 158 -11.69 8.81 8.94
CA MET A 158 -10.86 9.49 9.95
C MET A 158 -11.69 9.91 11.16
N THR A 159 -12.95 10.30 10.98
CA THR A 159 -13.86 10.60 12.08
C THR A 159 -14.21 9.33 12.87
N GLU A 160 -14.54 8.23 12.17
CA GLU A 160 -14.77 6.91 12.78
C GLU A 160 -13.54 6.45 13.59
N PHE A 161 -12.34 6.66 13.06
CA PHE A 161 -11.08 6.37 13.74
C PHE A 161 -10.89 7.20 15.03
N LEU A 162 -11.20 8.49 14.97
CA LEU A 162 -11.14 9.37 16.15
C LEU A 162 -12.22 9.04 17.19
N ASP A 163 -13.38 8.56 16.78
CA ASP A 163 -14.43 8.12 17.70
C ASP A 163 -14.01 6.86 18.46
N LEU A 164 -13.23 5.96 17.82
CA LEU A 164 -12.67 4.79 18.48
C LEU A 164 -11.68 5.17 19.59
N HIS A 165 -10.90 6.26 19.44
CA HIS A 165 -9.97 6.73 20.49
C HIS A 165 -10.67 6.94 21.85
N ASN A 166 -11.92 7.40 21.83
CA ASN A 166 -12.66 7.75 23.04
C ASN A 166 -13.36 6.54 23.68
N PHE A 167 -13.18 5.33 23.14
CA PHE A 167 -13.87 4.14 23.60
C PHE A 167 -12.99 3.34 24.58
N GLU A 168 -13.30 3.39 25.87
CA GLU A 168 -12.77 2.45 26.86
C GLU A 168 -13.36 1.06 26.57
N SER A 169 -12.63 0.23 25.83
CA SER A 169 -13.04 -1.14 25.50
C SER A 169 -12.41 -2.13 26.47
N GLU A 170 -13.23 -2.95 27.14
CA GLU A 170 -12.77 -4.14 27.87
C GLU A 170 -12.25 -5.23 26.90
N ASP A 171 -12.65 -5.19 25.63
CA ASP A 171 -12.20 -6.09 24.56
C ASP A 171 -11.17 -5.40 23.66
N ILE A 172 -9.89 -5.64 23.99
CA ILE A 172 -8.73 -5.14 23.24
C ILE A 172 -8.72 -5.68 21.80
N THR A 173 -8.96 -6.98 21.63
CA THR A 173 -8.84 -7.65 20.33
C THR A 173 -9.91 -7.15 19.37
N GLY A 174 -11.16 -7.02 19.85
CA GLY A 174 -12.24 -6.42 19.07
C GLY A 174 -12.00 -4.95 18.74
N HIS A 175 -11.41 -4.19 19.66
CA HIS A 175 -11.06 -2.79 19.43
C HIS A 175 -9.98 -2.63 18.35
N MET A 176 -8.89 -3.40 18.45
CA MET A 176 -7.82 -3.40 17.44
C MET A 176 -8.34 -3.84 16.07
N SER A 177 -9.18 -4.88 16.03
CA SER A 177 -9.80 -5.34 14.78
C SER A 177 -10.58 -4.24 14.07
N LYS A 178 -11.34 -3.41 14.80
CA LYS A 178 -12.07 -2.26 14.23
C LYS A 178 -11.11 -1.21 13.65
N ILE A 179 -10.03 -0.90 14.35
CA ILE A 179 -9.03 0.06 13.85
C ILE A 179 -8.37 -0.45 12.56
N PHE A 180 -7.97 -1.71 12.51
CA PHE A 180 -7.38 -2.30 11.31
C PHE A 180 -8.35 -2.31 10.12
N ILE A 181 -9.63 -2.59 10.36
CA ILE A 181 -10.67 -2.46 9.34
C ILE A 181 -10.72 -1.02 8.79
N ILE A 182 -10.56 0.00 9.64
CA ILE A 182 -10.52 1.40 9.19
C ILE A 182 -9.25 1.69 8.38
N PHE A 183 -8.08 1.21 8.78
CA PHE A 183 -6.84 1.37 7.98
C PHE A 183 -6.97 0.72 6.60
N GLU A 184 -7.55 -0.47 6.52
CA GLU A 184 -7.83 -1.13 5.24
C GLU A 184 -8.83 -0.33 4.39
N LYS A 185 -9.89 0.21 5.00
CA LYS A 185 -10.85 1.09 4.30
C LYS A 185 -10.18 2.38 3.82
N LEU A 186 -9.32 3.00 4.63
CA LEU A 186 -8.56 4.22 4.27
C LEU A 186 -7.61 3.93 3.09
N LYS A 187 -6.91 2.79 3.12
CA LYS A 187 -6.06 2.33 2.03
C LYS A 187 -6.83 2.17 0.72
N ARG A 188 -8.03 1.56 0.77
CA ARG A 188 -8.94 1.48 -0.40
C ARG A 188 -9.45 2.84 -0.86
N ALA A 189 -9.64 3.77 0.08
CA ALA A 189 -9.98 5.17 -0.22
C ALA A 189 -8.79 5.99 -0.72
N GLY A 190 -7.61 5.38 -0.93
CA GLY A 190 -6.41 6.03 -1.48
C GLY A 190 -5.52 6.70 -0.43
N VAL A 191 -5.72 6.42 0.85
CA VAL A 191 -4.87 6.87 1.96
C VAL A 191 -4.11 5.66 2.48
N ASP A 192 -2.92 5.44 1.94
CA ASP A 192 -2.03 4.38 2.40
C ASP A 192 -1.20 4.92 3.58
N ILE A 193 -1.50 4.43 4.79
CA ILE A 193 -0.77 4.78 6.00
C ILE A 193 0.33 3.73 6.19
N PRO A 194 1.62 4.09 6.17
CA PRO A 194 2.70 3.14 6.41
C PRO A 194 2.52 2.40 7.74
N SER A 195 2.90 1.12 7.81
CA SER A 195 2.71 0.28 9.02
C SER A 195 3.41 0.88 10.25
N GLU A 196 4.55 1.54 10.07
CA GLU A 196 5.25 2.25 11.14
C GLU A 196 4.38 3.39 11.70
N VAL A 197 3.70 4.14 10.82
CA VAL A 197 2.80 5.23 11.20
C VAL A 197 1.53 4.67 11.85
N GLN A 198 0.99 3.56 11.34
CA GLN A 198 -0.12 2.86 11.98
C GLN A 198 0.24 2.45 13.41
N SER A 199 1.44 1.90 13.63
CA SER A 199 1.92 1.51 14.96
C SER A 199 2.03 2.68 15.92
N VAL A 200 2.52 3.83 15.45
CA VAL A 200 2.65 5.05 16.25
C VAL A 200 1.28 5.63 16.57
N LEU A 201 0.37 5.65 15.59
CA LEU A 201 -1.01 6.11 15.79
C LEU A 201 -1.72 5.23 16.83
N LEU A 202 -1.59 3.91 16.71
CA LEU A 202 -2.16 2.97 17.70
C LEU A 202 -1.59 3.21 19.10
N GLN A 203 -0.28 3.38 19.24
CA GLN A 203 0.35 3.67 20.54
C GLN A 203 -0.04 5.05 21.10
N ALA A 204 -0.26 6.05 20.23
CA ALA A 204 -0.65 7.38 20.63
C ALA A 204 -2.12 7.46 21.04
N LEU A 205 -2.98 6.66 20.41
CA LEU A 205 -4.44 6.81 20.48
C LEU A 205 -5.14 5.74 21.30
N THR A 206 -4.43 4.73 21.77
CA THR A 206 -4.99 3.71 22.65
C THR A 206 -4.45 3.86 24.06
N HIS A 207 -5.35 3.80 25.03
CA HIS A 207 -4.99 3.80 26.44
C HIS A 207 -4.89 2.35 26.94
N PRO A 208 -3.91 2.02 27.80
CA PRO A 208 -3.88 0.73 28.45
C PRO A 208 -5.18 0.52 29.23
N PRO A 209 -5.89 -0.61 29.07
CA PRO A 209 -7.07 -0.88 29.87
C PRO A 209 -6.67 -1.18 31.33
N GLY A 210 -7.37 -0.54 32.28
CA GLY A 210 -7.12 -0.70 33.71
C GLY A 210 -5.72 -0.24 34.16
N ASP A 211 -5.07 -1.02 35.01
CA ASP A 211 -3.75 -0.71 35.59
C ASP A 211 -2.56 -1.22 34.76
N ILE A 212 -2.77 -1.60 33.49
CA ILE A 212 -1.69 -2.15 32.66
C ILE A 212 -0.63 -1.06 32.44
N PRO A 213 0.66 -1.31 32.79
CA PRO A 213 1.72 -0.37 32.51
C PRO A 213 1.84 -0.09 31.01
N LYS A 214 1.95 1.19 30.65
CA LYS A 214 2.02 1.68 29.27
C LYS A 214 3.03 0.94 28.38
N HIS A 215 4.18 0.53 28.93
CA HIS A 215 5.19 -0.23 28.19
C HIS A 215 4.75 -1.67 27.83
N ILE A 216 3.97 -2.34 28.70
CA ILE A 216 3.42 -3.69 28.44
C ILE A 216 2.32 -3.61 27.38
N TRP A 217 1.51 -2.56 27.45
CA TRP A 217 0.49 -2.24 26.44
C TRP A 217 1.10 -2.02 25.06
N PHE A 218 2.14 -1.20 24.98
CA PHE A 218 2.86 -0.94 23.74
C PHE A 218 3.49 -2.19 23.15
N HIS A 219 4.13 -3.02 23.98
CA HIS A 219 4.70 -4.27 23.51
C HIS A 219 3.63 -5.25 22.98
N SER A 220 2.41 -5.21 23.53
CA SER A 220 1.29 -6.02 23.06
C SER A 220 0.77 -5.55 21.69
N ILE A 221 0.69 -4.24 21.46
CA ILE A 221 0.33 -3.65 20.16
C ILE A 221 1.35 -4.02 19.09
N THR A 222 2.65 -3.82 19.37
CA THR A 222 3.74 -4.15 18.44
C THR A 222 3.69 -5.63 18.04
N ARG A 223 3.48 -6.52 19.01
CA ARG A 223 3.39 -7.96 18.74
C ARG A 223 2.19 -8.33 17.87
N GLU A 224 1.03 -7.69 18.06
CA GLU A 224 -0.13 -8.00 17.22
C GLU A 224 0.04 -7.48 15.79
N LEU A 225 0.68 -6.31 15.63
CA LEU A 225 1.07 -5.79 14.31
C LEU A 225 1.99 -6.77 13.57
N ASP A 226 3.06 -7.22 14.23
CA ASP A 226 4.02 -8.19 13.66
C ASP A 226 3.31 -9.51 13.27
N ARG A 227 2.36 -9.97 14.08
CA ARG A 227 1.58 -11.18 13.82
C ARG A 227 0.71 -11.05 12.58
N MET A 228 0.13 -9.87 12.35
CA MET A 228 -0.75 -9.60 11.22
C MET A 228 0.04 -9.41 9.92
N ASP A 229 1.20 -8.75 9.98
CA ASP A 229 2.12 -8.64 8.84
C ASP A 229 2.64 -10.02 8.41
N SER A 230 2.83 -10.93 9.36
CA SER A 230 3.24 -12.32 9.08
C SER A 230 2.15 -13.18 8.40
N GLN A 231 0.90 -12.70 8.30
CA GLN A 231 -0.25 -13.45 7.76
C GLN A 231 -0.76 -12.95 6.39
N ASN A 232 -0.21 -11.85 5.86
CA ASN A 232 -0.51 -11.36 4.50
C ASN A 232 0.73 -11.54 3.59
N PRO A 233 0.87 -12.71 2.90
CA PRO A 233 1.86 -12.87 1.83
C PRO A 233 1.50 -12.08 0.57
#